data_AF-A0A8S1EMM9-F1
#
_entry.id   AF-A0A8S1EMM9-F1
#
_cell.length_a   1.000
_cell.length_b   1.000
_cell.length_c   1.000
_cell.angle_alpha   90.00
_cell.angle_beta   90.00
_cell.angle_gamma   90.00
#
_symmetry.space_group_name_H-M   'P 1'
#
loop_
_entity.id
_entity.type
_entity.pdbx_description
1 polymer ?
#
loop_
_entity_poly.entity_id
_entity_poly.type
_entity_poly.pdbx_seq_one_letter_code
_entity_poly.pdbx_strand_id
1 'polypeptide(L)'
;MPWLDRPSTHRIVWIAAYALIIVLLLIATGVVNMCLTPRLAGICDFHDNNDTIGALHTKCDPQRRATLLFITYCLVRLISNKFEAHLGSRLMKQCGVRNAFPGSHFGAALGFPYLTRSLSASIQLTSSSLLFIVIIFASTSIAFYPYVKDFAKLCKLIYNAIQRRHYTQSYSLIFALISLYLYFTVIFIEILDVSFGAYCPQSIFGLPILFPNVNFPLVLYIFHMTILSQHKVMPAIIYEVNNDDCFIQLNRMRCITNKDCPERTTTIQRRALEGRIVQVRSIRDLDDIVPCKISTIVRKTSLAVMSMK
;
A
#
# COMPACT_ATOMS: atom_id res chain seq x y z
N MET A 1 23.21 3.37 -12.95
CA MET A 1 21.77 3.06 -13.08
C MET A 1 21.30 3.45 -14.48
N PRO A 2 21.04 2.50 -15.40
CA PRO A 2 20.65 2.83 -16.77
C PRO A 2 19.12 2.83 -16.94
N TRP A 3 18.40 3.60 -16.11
CA TRP A 3 16.91 3.69 -16.18
C TRP A 3 16.39 5.15 -16.11
N LEU A 4 17.22 6.11 -16.50
CA LEU A 4 16.80 7.49 -16.78
C LEU A 4 16.42 7.65 -18.26
N ASP A 5 15.58 6.75 -18.78
CA ASP A 5 14.80 7.05 -20.00
C ASP A 5 13.80 8.13 -19.58
N ARG A 6 13.88 9.34 -20.18
CA ARG A 6 12.98 10.47 -19.90
C ARG A 6 11.54 9.95 -19.76
N PRO A 7 10.89 10.11 -18.59
CA PRO A 7 9.49 9.74 -18.50
C PRO A 7 8.72 10.59 -19.50
N SER A 8 8.09 9.94 -20.49
CA SER A 8 7.14 10.59 -21.39
C SER A 8 6.20 11.44 -20.53
N THR A 9 5.95 12.69 -20.90
CA THR A 9 5.09 13.64 -20.14
C THR A 9 3.80 13.00 -19.61
N HIS A 10 3.20 12.12 -20.41
CA HIS A 10 2.06 11.28 -20.02
C HIS A 10 2.29 10.48 -18.71
N ARG A 11 3.41 9.77 -18.55
CA ARG A 11 3.73 9.00 -17.34
C ARG A 11 3.84 9.87 -16.09
N ILE A 12 4.40 11.08 -16.22
CA ILE A 12 4.53 12.02 -15.09
C ILE A 12 3.14 12.44 -14.61
N VAL A 13 2.24 12.79 -15.55
CA VAL A 13 0.86 13.16 -15.25
C VAL A 13 0.11 12.03 -14.56
N TRP A 14 0.26 10.79 -15.03
CA TRP A 14 -0.34 9.62 -14.39
C TRP A 14 0.18 9.42 -12.96
N ILE A 15 1.51 9.49 -12.75
CA ILE A 15 2.10 9.35 -11.41
C ILE A 15 1.59 10.45 -10.47
N ALA A 16 1.53 11.70 -10.93
CA ALA A 16 1.02 12.81 -10.15
C ALA A 16 -0.46 12.62 -9.78
N ALA A 17 -1.29 12.16 -10.72
CA ALA A 17 -2.69 11.85 -10.46
C ALA A 17 -2.85 10.73 -9.42
N TYR A 18 -2.08 9.65 -9.52
CA TYR A 18 -2.09 8.57 -8.53
C TYR A 18 -1.64 9.05 -7.14
N ALA A 19 -0.58 9.87 -7.07
CA ALA A 19 -0.10 10.45 -5.83
C ALA A 19 -1.17 11.35 -5.18
N LEU A 20 -1.86 12.17 -5.99
CA LEU A 20 -2.95 13.02 -5.51
C LEU A 20 -4.13 12.19 -4.97
N ILE A 21 -4.52 11.12 -5.65
CA ILE A 21 -5.58 10.22 -5.16
C ILE A 21 -5.17 9.56 -3.84
N ILE A 22 -3.92 9.11 -3.71
CA ILE A 22 -3.40 8.54 -2.46
C ILE A 22 -3.49 9.57 -1.33
N VAL A 23 -3.02 10.79 -1.56
CA VAL A 23 -3.08 11.87 -0.55
C VAL A 23 -4.52 12.15 -0.14
N LEU A 24 -5.44 12.25 -1.10
CA LEU A 24 -6.87 12.45 -0.82
C LEU A 24 -7.45 11.30 0.02
N LEU A 25 -7.17 10.05 -0.33
CA LEU A 25 -7.65 8.87 0.41
C LEU A 25 -7.01 8.73 1.79
N LEU A 26 -5.82 9.29 2.00
CA LEU A 26 -5.14 9.32 3.30
C LEU A 26 -5.82 10.26 4.28
N ILE A 27 -6.22 11.45 3.82
CA ILE A 27 -6.73 12.53 4.68
C ILE A 27 -8.25 12.71 4.63
N ALA A 28 -8.96 11.99 3.74
CA ALA A 28 -10.40 12.17 3.52
C ALA A 28 -11.22 12.15 4.82
N THR A 29 -10.98 11.17 5.69
CA THR A 29 -11.71 11.06 6.97
C THR A 29 -11.43 12.25 7.89
N GLY A 30 -10.17 12.71 7.95
CA GLY A 30 -9.77 13.87 8.73
C GLY A 30 -10.36 15.19 8.21
N VAL A 31 -10.39 15.38 6.89
CA VAL A 31 -11.03 16.55 6.25
C VAL A 31 -12.53 16.55 6.55
N VAL A 32 -13.19 15.41 6.40
CA VAL A 32 -14.60 15.25 6.77
C VAL A 32 -14.80 15.59 8.24
N ASN A 33 -13.95 15.09 9.15
CA ASN A 33 -14.01 15.45 10.57
C ASN A 33 -13.89 16.97 10.78
N MET A 34 -12.90 17.64 10.19
CA MET A 34 -12.73 19.09 10.32
C MET A 34 -13.92 19.89 9.78
N CYS A 35 -14.48 19.50 8.63
CA CYS A 35 -15.62 20.19 8.03
C CYS A 35 -16.94 19.97 8.79
N LEU A 36 -17.14 18.79 9.37
CA LEU A 36 -18.36 18.46 10.12
C LEU A 36 -18.34 18.95 11.57
N THR A 37 -17.17 19.08 12.20
CA THR A 37 -17.03 19.52 13.59
C THR A 37 -17.78 20.85 13.89
N PRO A 38 -17.61 21.93 13.10
CA PRO A 38 -18.33 23.19 13.36
C PRO A 38 -19.81 23.13 12.99
N ARG A 39 -20.22 22.28 12.04
CA ARG A 39 -21.62 22.17 11.60
C ARG A 39 -22.49 21.31 12.52
N LEU A 40 -21.92 20.26 13.11
CA LEU A 40 -22.61 19.44 14.11
C LEU A 40 -22.86 20.21 15.41
N ALA A 41 -21.94 21.11 15.80
CA ALA A 41 -22.13 21.98 16.96
C ALA A 41 -23.37 22.89 16.81
N GLY A 42 -23.61 23.45 15.62
CA GLY A 42 -24.74 24.36 15.38
C GLY A 42 -26.12 23.69 15.16
N ILE A 43 -26.18 22.37 14.99
CA ILE A 43 -27.47 21.64 14.83
C ILE A 43 -28.12 21.36 16.20
N CYS A 44 -27.35 21.41 17.29
CA CYS A 44 -27.82 21.14 18.64
C CYS A 44 -28.38 22.38 19.36
N ASP A 45 -28.31 23.58 18.76
CA ASP A 45 -28.89 24.81 19.30
C ASP A 45 -30.42 24.92 19.09
N PHE A 46 -31.07 23.91 18.49
CA PHE A 46 -32.51 23.88 18.23
C PHE A 46 -33.25 22.90 19.17
N HIS A 47 -33.17 23.08 20.48
CA HIS A 47 -34.26 22.71 21.41
C HIS A 47 -34.00 23.27 22.81
N ASP A 48 -34.45 24.50 23.05
CA ASP A 48 -34.41 25.12 24.37
C ASP A 48 -35.63 24.75 25.22
N ASN A 49 -35.38 24.77 26.54
CA ASN A 49 -36.30 24.63 27.69
C ASN A 49 -36.48 23.22 28.29
N ASN A 50 -35.42 22.66 28.87
CA ASN A 50 -35.47 22.06 30.22
C ASN A 50 -34.08 21.57 30.69
N ASP A 51 -33.66 22.02 31.88
CA ASP A 51 -32.31 21.83 32.46
C ASP A 51 -31.90 20.37 32.76
N THR A 52 -32.82 19.41 32.66
CA THR A 52 -32.51 17.97 32.78
C THR A 52 -32.01 17.34 31.48
N ILE A 53 -32.13 18.02 30.34
CA ILE A 53 -31.75 17.50 29.01
C ILE A 53 -30.30 17.89 28.64
N GLY A 54 -29.70 18.89 29.30
CA GLY A 54 -28.31 19.32 29.06
C GLY A 54 -27.25 18.23 29.32
N ALA A 55 -27.48 17.35 30.30
CA ALA A 55 -26.60 16.21 30.57
C ALA A 55 -26.75 15.05 29.56
N LEU A 56 -27.88 15.00 28.84
CA LEU A 56 -28.13 14.02 27.77
C LEU A 56 -27.60 14.53 26.41
N HIS A 57 -27.71 15.84 26.16
CA HIS A 57 -27.15 16.52 24.99
C HIS A 57 -25.62 16.41 24.91
N THR A 58 -24.93 16.67 26.03
CA THR A 58 -23.45 16.57 26.12
C THR A 58 -22.90 15.16 25.85
N LYS A 59 -23.73 14.12 25.99
CA LYS A 59 -23.35 12.71 25.73
C LYS A 59 -23.72 12.21 24.32
N CYS A 60 -24.74 12.79 23.67
CA CYS A 60 -25.16 12.39 22.32
C CYS A 60 -24.23 12.89 21.20
N ASP A 61 -23.65 14.08 21.35
CA ASP A 61 -22.73 14.69 20.37
C ASP A 61 -21.47 13.86 20.09
N PRO A 62 -20.72 13.38 21.11
CA PRO A 62 -19.55 12.54 20.87
C PRO A 62 -19.93 11.19 20.22
N GLN A 63 -21.08 10.63 20.58
CA GLN A 63 -21.56 9.37 19.99
C GLN A 63 -21.92 9.54 18.51
N ARG A 64 -22.74 10.55 18.16
CA ARG A 64 -23.11 10.85 16.76
C ARG A 64 -21.89 11.14 15.91
N ARG A 65 -20.93 11.92 16.44
CA ARG A 65 -19.66 12.20 15.77
C ARG A 65 -18.84 10.93 15.53
N ALA A 66 -18.69 10.08 16.55
CA ALA A 66 -17.95 8.82 16.42
C ALA A 66 -18.58 7.88 15.39
N THR A 67 -19.91 7.78 15.35
CA THR A 67 -20.63 6.96 14.34
C THR A 67 -20.46 7.52 12.93
N LEU A 68 -20.57 8.84 12.72
CA LEU A 68 -20.35 9.46 11.41
C LEU A 68 -18.91 9.26 10.93
N LEU A 69 -17.93 9.43 11.80
CA LEU A 69 -16.53 9.17 11.48
C LEU A 69 -16.26 7.70 11.17
N PHE A 70 -16.91 6.78 11.91
CA PHE A 70 -16.82 5.35 11.64
C PHE A 70 -17.38 4.98 10.25
N ILE A 71 -18.55 5.50 9.88
CA ILE A 71 -19.17 5.28 8.57
C ILE A 71 -18.26 5.85 7.47
N THR A 72 -17.80 7.10 7.65
CA THR A 72 -16.89 7.76 6.71
C THR A 72 -15.61 6.95 6.52
N TYR A 73 -15.00 6.53 7.63
CA TYR A 73 -13.80 5.70 7.61
C TYR A 73 -14.03 4.39 6.84
N CYS A 74 -15.14 3.69 7.09
CA CYS A 74 -15.49 2.46 6.39
C CYS A 74 -15.63 2.68 4.87
N LEU A 75 -16.26 3.79 4.45
CA LEU A 75 -16.40 4.16 3.04
C LEU A 75 -15.04 4.49 2.39
N VAL A 76 -14.23 5.32 3.04
CA VAL A 76 -12.88 5.66 2.58
C VAL A 76 -12.02 4.40 2.46
N ARG A 77 -12.13 3.46 3.42
CA ARG A 77 -11.41 2.20 3.40
C ARG A 77 -11.88 1.26 2.29
N LEU A 78 -13.18 1.18 2.02
CA LEU A 78 -13.72 0.42 0.88
C LEU A 78 -13.14 0.91 -0.45
N ILE A 79 -13.13 2.22 -0.65
CA ILE A 79 -12.55 2.85 -1.85
C ILE A 79 -11.04 2.60 -1.91
N SER A 80 -10.35 2.78 -0.79
CA SER A 80 -8.90 2.57 -0.69
C SER A 80 -8.50 1.13 -0.98
N ASN A 81 -9.23 0.14 -0.46
CA ASN A 81 -8.93 -1.28 -0.69
C ASN A 81 -9.11 -1.67 -2.17
N LYS A 82 -10.14 -1.12 -2.85
CA LYS A 82 -10.27 -1.29 -4.30
C LYS A 82 -9.12 -0.63 -5.06
N PHE A 83 -8.71 0.56 -4.62
CA PHE A 83 -7.59 1.28 -5.21
C PHE A 83 -6.25 0.57 -4.99
N GLU A 84 -6.00 -0.02 -3.82
CA GLU A 84 -4.83 -0.86 -3.52
C GLU A 84 -4.75 -2.07 -4.46
N ALA A 85 -5.86 -2.77 -4.68
CA ALA A 85 -5.91 -3.87 -5.64
C ALA A 85 -5.57 -3.41 -7.08
N HIS A 86 -6.05 -2.22 -7.46
CA HIS A 86 -5.75 -1.61 -8.75
C HIS A 86 -4.27 -1.18 -8.87
N LEU A 87 -3.72 -0.53 -7.85
CA LEU A 87 -2.34 -0.07 -7.80
C LEU A 87 -1.37 -1.24 -7.88
N GLY A 88 -1.66 -2.31 -7.11
CA GLY A 88 -0.91 -3.55 -7.17
C GLY A 88 -0.92 -4.16 -8.57
N SER A 89 -2.07 -4.29 -9.22
CA SER A 89 -2.17 -4.98 -10.51
C SER A 89 -1.56 -4.20 -11.69
N ARG A 90 -1.70 -2.87 -11.76
CA ARG A 90 -1.29 -2.08 -12.94
C ARG A 90 0.03 -1.34 -12.82
N LEU A 91 0.33 -0.78 -11.64
CA LEU A 91 1.46 0.14 -11.50
C LEU A 91 2.79 -0.59 -11.22
N MET A 92 2.69 -1.78 -10.63
CA MET A 92 3.83 -2.52 -10.09
C MET A 92 3.90 -3.89 -10.78
N LYS A 93 5.08 -4.24 -11.32
CA LYS A 93 5.33 -5.49 -12.07
C LYS A 93 4.81 -6.73 -11.33
N GLN A 94 4.31 -7.71 -12.08
CA GLN A 94 3.83 -8.97 -11.51
C GLN A 94 4.97 -9.69 -10.78
N CYS A 95 4.91 -9.67 -9.46
CA CYS A 95 5.87 -10.36 -8.59
C CYS A 95 5.16 -11.53 -7.90
N GLY A 96 5.72 -12.73 -8.01
CA GLY A 96 5.13 -13.95 -7.43
C GLY A 96 4.97 -13.87 -5.90
N VAL A 97 5.81 -13.09 -5.21
CA VAL A 97 5.71 -12.86 -3.76
C VAL A 97 4.50 -12.00 -3.43
N ARG A 98 4.23 -10.99 -4.27
CA ARG A 98 3.09 -10.09 -4.06
C ARG A 98 1.77 -10.80 -4.28
N ASN A 99 1.69 -11.71 -5.26
CA ASN A 99 0.49 -12.52 -5.47
C ASN A 99 0.21 -13.46 -4.28
N ALA A 100 1.28 -14.00 -3.67
CA ALA A 100 1.16 -14.81 -2.47
C ALA A 100 0.91 -13.98 -1.19
N PHE A 101 1.31 -12.70 -1.22
CA PHE A 101 1.35 -11.86 -0.03
C PHE A 101 1.14 -10.36 -0.37
N PRO A 102 -0.10 -9.96 -0.67
CA PRO A 102 -0.39 -8.63 -1.18
C PRO A 102 -0.35 -7.54 -0.10
N GLY A 103 -0.45 -7.87 1.19
CA GLY A 103 -0.48 -6.88 2.28
C GLY A 103 -1.72 -5.98 2.28
N SER A 104 -2.69 -6.21 1.39
CA SER A 104 -3.97 -5.51 1.35
C SER A 104 -4.92 -6.16 2.35
N HIS A 105 -5.21 -5.46 3.43
CA HIS A 105 -6.18 -5.89 4.44
C HIS A 105 -7.42 -5.02 4.38
N PHE A 106 -8.62 -5.60 4.44
CA PHE A 106 -9.84 -4.79 4.36
C PHE A 106 -9.88 -3.71 5.45
N GLY A 107 -9.39 -3.98 6.67
CA GLY A 107 -9.11 -2.96 7.67
C GLY A 107 -10.32 -2.23 8.28
N ALA A 108 -11.54 -2.40 7.76
CA ALA A 108 -12.72 -1.74 8.32
C ALA A 108 -13.03 -2.16 9.77
N ALA A 109 -12.60 -3.37 10.18
CA ALA A 109 -12.72 -3.87 11.55
C ALA A 109 -12.00 -2.98 12.59
N LEU A 110 -11.03 -2.15 12.18
CA LEU A 110 -10.35 -1.19 13.05
C LEU A 110 -11.26 -0.09 13.57
N GLY A 111 -12.36 0.20 12.87
CA GLY A 111 -13.33 1.17 13.35
C GLY A 111 -14.17 0.66 14.52
N PHE A 112 -14.26 -0.65 14.73
CA PHE A 112 -15.07 -1.24 15.80
C PHE A 112 -14.48 -0.97 17.20
N PRO A 113 -13.18 -1.20 17.46
CA PRO A 113 -12.58 -0.81 18.74
C PRO A 113 -12.70 0.68 19.05
N TYR A 114 -12.53 1.55 18.05
CA TYR A 114 -12.69 2.99 18.20
C TYR A 114 -14.12 3.40 18.55
N LEU A 115 -15.11 2.83 17.85
CA LEU A 115 -16.51 3.07 18.14
C LEU A 115 -16.86 2.58 19.55
N THR A 116 -16.41 1.37 19.90
CA THR A 116 -16.62 0.78 21.23
C THR A 116 -16.04 1.66 22.34
N ARG A 117 -14.84 2.20 22.14
CA ARG A 117 -14.19 3.13 23.07
C ARG A 117 -14.96 4.46 23.20
N SER A 118 -15.39 5.02 22.08
CA SER A 118 -16.14 6.29 22.06
C SER A 118 -17.50 6.14 22.75
N LEU A 119 -18.14 4.98 22.57
CA LEU A 119 -19.37 4.63 23.26
C LEU A 119 -19.12 4.36 24.76
N SER A 120 -18.04 3.64 25.13
CA SER A 120 -17.75 3.36 26.53
C SER A 120 -17.44 4.62 27.35
N ALA A 121 -16.76 5.62 26.75
CA ALA A 121 -16.47 6.89 27.42
C ALA A 121 -17.75 7.66 27.82
N SER A 122 -18.85 7.45 27.09
CA SER A 122 -20.14 8.10 27.38
C SER A 122 -20.97 7.38 28.46
N ILE A 123 -20.68 6.10 28.72
CA ILE A 123 -21.41 5.24 29.65
C ILE A 123 -20.57 5.07 30.93
N GLN A 124 -20.64 6.05 31.84
CA GLN A 124 -19.98 6.02 33.14
C GLN A 124 -20.65 5.05 34.15
N LEU A 125 -20.82 3.76 33.79
CA LEU A 125 -21.24 2.75 34.76
C LEU A 125 -20.01 1.98 35.28
N THR A 126 -19.73 2.18 36.56
CA THR A 126 -18.54 1.73 37.30
C THR A 126 -18.31 0.21 37.24
N SER A 127 -19.35 -0.61 37.14
CA SER A 127 -19.27 -2.08 37.04
C SER A 127 -19.13 -2.62 35.61
N SER A 128 -19.48 -1.84 34.58
CA SER A 128 -19.38 -2.24 33.16
C SER A 128 -18.00 -1.96 32.56
N SER A 129 -17.19 -1.15 33.26
CA SER A 129 -15.89 -0.64 32.79
C SER A 129 -14.88 -1.73 32.42
N LEU A 130 -14.76 -2.79 33.23
CA LEU A 130 -13.86 -3.92 32.96
C LEU A 130 -14.28 -4.71 31.72
N LEU A 131 -15.58 -4.94 31.54
CA LEU A 131 -16.11 -5.66 30.38
C LEU A 131 -15.82 -4.88 29.08
N PHE A 132 -16.01 -3.55 29.10
CA PHE A 132 -15.65 -2.70 27.96
C PHE A 132 -14.16 -2.72 27.65
N ILE A 133 -13.28 -2.67 28.66
CA ILE A 133 -11.82 -2.77 28.46
C ILE A 133 -11.45 -4.11 27.81
N VAL A 134 -12.03 -5.22 28.27
CA VAL A 134 -11.79 -6.55 27.69
C VAL A 134 -12.26 -6.62 26.25
N ILE A 135 -13.44 -6.09 25.92
CA ILE A 135 -13.94 -6.04 24.54
C ILE A 135 -13.04 -5.18 23.66
N ILE A 136 -12.62 -4.01 24.13
CA ILE A 136 -11.71 -3.12 23.40
C ILE A 136 -10.40 -3.86 23.13
N PHE A 137 -9.79 -4.47 24.14
CA PHE A 137 -8.54 -5.21 23.98
C PHE A 137 -8.65 -6.41 23.03
N ALA A 138 -9.72 -7.20 23.14
CA ALA A 138 -9.97 -8.34 22.27
C ALA A 138 -10.19 -7.89 20.82
N SER A 139 -11.00 -6.84 20.62
CA SER A 139 -11.30 -6.32 19.30
C SER A 139 -10.10 -5.63 18.64
N THR A 140 -9.28 -4.88 19.39
CA THR A 140 -8.02 -4.33 18.87
C THR A 140 -7.07 -5.43 18.49
N SER A 141 -6.89 -6.44 19.33
CA SER A 141 -6.01 -7.58 19.03
C SER A 141 -6.39 -8.28 17.72
N ILE A 142 -7.69 -8.54 17.52
CA ILE A 142 -8.20 -9.16 16.29
C ILE A 142 -8.00 -8.24 15.08
N ALA A 143 -8.30 -6.94 15.23
CA ALA A 143 -8.20 -5.99 14.13
C ALA A 143 -6.74 -5.71 13.70
N PHE A 144 -5.79 -5.74 14.64
CA PHE A 144 -4.36 -5.51 14.36
C PHE A 144 -3.57 -6.77 14.01
N TYR A 145 -4.05 -7.97 14.36
CA TYR A 145 -3.41 -9.25 14.05
C TYR A 145 -2.89 -9.38 12.60
N PRO A 146 -3.66 -9.09 11.54
CA PRO A 146 -3.15 -9.21 10.17
C PRO A 146 -1.92 -8.33 9.90
N TYR A 147 -1.89 -7.11 10.43
CA TYR A 147 -0.77 -6.18 10.22
C TYR A 147 0.49 -6.61 10.97
N VAL A 148 0.35 -7.13 12.19
CA VAL A 148 1.46 -7.68 13.00
C VAL A 148 2.01 -8.96 12.38
N LYS A 149 1.14 -9.85 11.91
CA LYS A 149 1.53 -11.05 11.15
C LYS A 149 2.34 -10.68 9.92
N ASP A 150 1.93 -9.61 9.24
CA ASP A 150 2.61 -9.14 8.05
C ASP A 150 3.97 -8.53 8.34
N PHE A 151 4.08 -7.73 9.40
CA PHE A 151 5.34 -7.24 9.92
C PHE A 151 6.34 -8.38 10.17
N ALA A 152 5.93 -9.43 10.91
CA ALA A 152 6.80 -10.56 11.22
C ALA A 152 7.30 -11.28 9.95
N LYS A 153 6.44 -11.42 8.93
CA LYS A 153 6.84 -11.97 7.64
C LYS A 153 7.81 -11.06 6.90
N LEU A 154 7.57 -9.76 6.86
CA LEU A 154 8.47 -8.78 6.24
C LEU A 154 9.85 -8.80 6.91
N CYS A 155 9.92 -8.85 8.24
CA CYS A 155 11.17 -9.02 8.99
C CYS A 155 11.92 -10.28 8.55
N LYS A 156 11.22 -11.43 8.46
CA LYS A 156 11.82 -12.70 8.00
C LYS A 156 12.31 -12.61 6.56
N LEU A 157 11.57 -11.93 5.67
CA LEU A 157 11.96 -11.73 4.28
C LEU A 157 13.20 -10.86 4.16
N ILE A 158 13.26 -9.73 4.87
CA ILE A 158 14.42 -8.84 4.88
C ILE A 158 15.64 -9.54 5.46
N TYR A 159 15.49 -10.27 6.58
CA TYR A 159 16.56 -11.07 7.17
C TYR A 159 17.13 -12.09 6.18
N ASN A 160 16.26 -12.88 5.54
CA ASN A 160 16.67 -13.84 4.52
C ASN A 160 17.34 -13.18 3.31
N ALA A 161 16.88 -11.99 2.93
CA ALA A 161 17.46 -11.22 1.83
C ALA A 161 18.86 -10.69 2.15
N ILE A 162 19.09 -10.26 3.39
CA ILE A 162 20.41 -9.86 3.89
C ILE A 162 21.35 -11.06 3.89
N GLN A 163 20.94 -12.19 4.49
CA GLN A 163 21.75 -13.41 4.56
C GLN A 163 22.18 -13.90 3.17
N ARG A 164 21.31 -13.74 2.17
CA ARG A 164 21.56 -14.16 0.78
C ARG A 164 22.20 -13.09 -0.11
N ARG A 165 22.61 -11.94 0.44
CA ARG A 165 23.19 -10.81 -0.30
C ARG A 165 22.32 -10.39 -1.51
N HIS A 166 21.02 -10.29 -1.27
CA HIS A 166 20.05 -9.91 -2.28
C HIS A 166 20.22 -8.44 -2.70
N TYR A 167 20.39 -7.55 -1.73
CA TYR A 167 20.62 -6.13 -1.99
C TYR A 167 22.03 -5.93 -2.55
N THR A 168 22.13 -5.56 -3.82
CA THR A 168 23.41 -5.24 -4.47
C THR A 168 23.88 -3.83 -4.13
N GLN A 169 22.94 -2.92 -3.85
CA GLN A 169 23.21 -1.51 -3.58
C GLN A 169 22.78 -1.16 -2.15
N SER A 170 23.67 -0.53 -1.38
CA SER A 170 23.45 -0.28 0.05
C SER A 170 22.20 0.56 0.34
N TYR A 171 21.85 1.50 -0.53
CA TYR A 171 20.66 2.33 -0.35
C TYR A 171 19.36 1.51 -0.39
N SER A 172 19.28 0.45 -1.20
CA SER A 172 18.06 -0.37 -1.33
C SER A 172 17.73 -1.12 -0.03
N LEU A 173 18.78 -1.57 0.67
CA LEU A 173 18.67 -2.14 2.01
C LEU A 173 18.26 -1.07 3.03
N ILE A 174 18.89 0.11 2.99
CA ILE A 174 18.56 1.22 3.90
C ILE A 174 17.10 1.62 3.76
N PHE A 175 16.59 1.79 2.53
CA PHE A 175 15.18 2.12 2.29
C PHE A 175 14.23 1.02 2.79
N ALA A 176 14.57 -0.26 2.62
CA ALA A 176 13.77 -1.36 3.14
C ALA A 176 13.73 -1.37 4.68
N LEU A 177 14.86 -1.10 5.34
CA LEU A 177 14.94 -1.01 6.80
C LEU A 177 14.19 0.22 7.36
N ILE A 178 14.32 1.38 6.72
CA ILE A 178 13.57 2.59 7.08
C ILE A 178 12.06 2.33 6.92
N SER A 179 11.64 1.71 5.81
CA SER A 179 10.23 1.38 5.58
C SER A 179 9.70 0.39 6.62
N LEU A 180 10.51 -0.61 7.00
CA LEU A 180 10.16 -1.57 8.04
C LEU A 180 10.03 -0.89 9.41
N TYR A 181 10.94 0.02 9.74
CA TYR A 181 10.89 0.80 10.98
C TYR A 181 9.63 1.67 11.04
N LEU A 182 9.33 2.41 9.98
CA LEU A 182 8.12 3.23 9.91
C LEU A 182 6.84 2.39 10.00
N TYR A 183 6.82 1.21 9.36
CA TYR A 183 5.71 0.26 9.46
C TYR A 183 5.48 -0.18 10.92
N PHE A 184 6.55 -0.54 11.64
CA PHE A 184 6.47 -0.89 13.06
C PHE A 184 5.95 0.27 13.91
N THR A 185 6.51 1.47 13.72
CA THR A 185 6.15 2.66 14.50
C THR A 185 4.68 3.03 14.32
N VAL A 186 4.16 2.99 13.08
CA VAL A 186 2.73 3.23 12.82
C VAL A 186 1.86 2.20 13.54
N ILE A 187 2.16 0.90 13.43
CA ILE A 187 1.40 -0.13 14.16
C ILE A 187 1.43 0.10 15.66
N PHE A 188 2.61 0.39 16.21
CA PHE A 188 2.77 0.56 17.65
C PHE A 188 1.98 1.76 18.18
N ILE A 189 2.09 2.92 17.52
CA ILE A 189 1.34 4.13 17.90
C ILE A 189 -0.17 3.89 17.80
N GLU A 190 -0.64 3.29 16.70
CA GLU A 190 -2.06 3.06 16.47
C GLU A 190 -2.65 2.02 17.43
N ILE A 191 -1.90 0.96 17.78
CA ILE A 191 -2.34 0.01 18.82
C ILE A 191 -2.49 0.72 20.16
N LEU A 192 -1.54 1.58 20.54
CA LEU A 192 -1.60 2.32 21.80
C LEU A 192 -2.75 3.34 21.82
N ASP A 193 -2.96 4.05 20.71
CA ASP A 193 -4.04 5.03 20.59
C ASP A 193 -5.42 4.37 20.61
N VAL A 194 -5.65 3.35 19.78
CA VAL A 194 -6.96 2.69 19.70
C VAL A 194 -7.27 1.89 20.98
N SER A 195 -6.27 1.26 21.61
CA SER A 195 -6.49 0.44 22.81
C SER A 195 -6.60 1.27 24.08
N PHE A 196 -5.70 2.23 24.29
CA PHE A 196 -5.59 2.97 25.55
C PHE A 196 -5.96 4.45 25.42
N GLY A 197 -5.91 5.00 24.20
CA GLY A 197 -5.97 6.44 23.92
C GLY A 197 -5.00 7.21 24.79
N ALA A 198 -3.81 6.62 24.96
CA ALA A 198 -2.72 7.18 25.73
C ALA A 198 -2.05 8.35 24.99
N TYR A 199 -2.32 8.51 23.69
CA TYR A 199 -1.68 9.52 22.86
C TYR A 199 -2.47 10.84 22.89
N CYS A 200 -1.74 11.95 23.08
CA CYS A 200 -2.32 13.28 22.99
C CYS A 200 -2.75 13.58 21.54
N PRO A 201 -3.84 14.33 21.32
CA PRO A 201 -4.28 14.70 19.98
C PRO A 201 -3.23 15.56 19.30
N GLN A 202 -2.46 14.97 18.40
CA GLN A 202 -1.50 15.67 17.56
C GLN A 202 -2.21 16.13 16.28
N SER A 203 -2.02 17.40 15.92
CA SER A 203 -2.55 17.97 14.69
C SER A 203 -1.45 18.65 13.87
N ILE A 204 -1.50 18.46 12.55
CA ILE A 204 -0.65 19.16 11.58
C ILE A 204 -1.57 20.04 10.74
N PHE A 205 -1.31 21.35 10.70
CA PHE A 205 -2.17 22.34 10.03
C PHE A 205 -3.65 22.25 10.46
N GLY A 206 -3.91 21.89 11.72
CA GLY A 206 -5.25 21.69 12.27
C GLY A 206 -5.88 20.32 11.97
N LEU A 207 -5.26 19.49 11.12
CA LEU A 207 -5.73 18.14 10.82
C LEU A 207 -5.24 17.15 11.91
N PRO A 208 -6.12 16.49 12.67
CA PRO A 208 -5.72 15.43 13.59
C PRO A 208 -5.12 14.24 12.83
N ILE A 209 -3.97 13.75 13.30
CA ILE A 209 -3.18 12.73 12.59
C ILE A 209 -3.57 11.30 13.02
N LEU A 210 -4.11 11.16 14.22
CA LEU A 210 -4.47 9.87 14.79
C LEU A 210 -5.76 9.31 14.18
N PHE A 211 -5.94 8.00 14.30
CA PHE A 211 -7.15 7.31 13.92
C PHE A 211 -8.40 7.98 14.51
N PRO A 212 -9.53 8.07 13.77
CA PRO A 212 -9.81 7.56 12.43
C PRO A 212 -9.43 8.53 11.30
N ASN A 213 -8.75 9.64 11.59
CA ASN A 213 -8.61 10.77 10.67
C ASN A 213 -7.63 10.48 9.53
N VAL A 214 -6.58 9.71 9.81
CA VAL A 214 -5.65 9.22 8.80
C VAL A 214 -5.93 7.75 8.52
N ASN A 215 -6.00 7.43 7.22
CA ASN A 215 -6.18 6.05 6.75
C ASN A 215 -4.86 5.28 6.84
N PHE A 216 -4.43 4.95 8.06
CA PHE A 216 -3.17 4.24 8.30
C PHE A 216 -3.06 2.87 7.60
N PRO A 217 -4.15 2.10 7.34
CA PRO A 217 -4.02 0.86 6.54
C PRO A 217 -3.42 1.10 5.16
N LEU A 218 -3.74 2.23 4.52
CA LEU A 218 -3.15 2.62 3.25
C LEU A 218 -1.67 2.98 3.41
N VAL A 219 -1.28 3.63 4.52
CA VAL A 219 0.13 3.91 4.85
C VAL A 219 0.93 2.61 5.01
N LEU A 220 0.41 1.66 5.80
CA LEU A 220 1.02 0.34 5.99
C LEU A 220 1.15 -0.42 4.67
N TYR A 221 0.12 -0.38 3.84
CA TYR A 221 0.16 -0.95 2.50
C TYR A 221 1.26 -0.34 1.63
N ILE A 222 1.45 0.99 1.65
CA ILE A 222 2.51 1.67 0.90
C ILE A 222 3.89 1.21 1.38
N PHE A 223 4.13 1.13 2.69
CA PHE A 223 5.42 0.64 3.22
C PHE A 223 5.66 -0.83 2.87
N HIS A 224 4.64 -1.68 3.01
CA HIS A 224 4.69 -3.08 2.62
C HIS A 224 5.05 -3.24 1.14
N MET A 225 4.39 -2.48 0.27
CA MET A 225 4.68 -2.48 -1.16
C MET A 225 6.07 -1.94 -1.47
N THR A 226 6.53 -0.91 -0.75
CA THR A 226 7.88 -0.36 -0.93
C THR A 226 8.94 -1.42 -0.64
N ILE A 227 8.77 -2.22 0.41
CA ILE A 227 9.69 -3.32 0.75
C ILE A 227 9.65 -4.41 -0.33
N LEU A 228 8.44 -4.83 -0.75
CA LEU A 228 8.29 -5.90 -1.75
C LEU A 228 8.66 -5.47 -3.18
N SER A 229 8.68 -4.16 -3.46
CA SER A 229 9.04 -3.63 -4.79
C SER A 229 10.54 -3.77 -5.10
N GLN A 230 11.36 -4.07 -4.09
CA GLN A 230 12.79 -4.27 -4.26
C GLN A 230 13.06 -5.55 -5.04
N HIS A 231 13.63 -5.40 -6.23
CA HIS A 231 14.02 -6.51 -7.10
C HIS A 231 15.52 -6.41 -7.43
N LYS A 232 16.20 -7.55 -7.36
CA LYS A 232 17.58 -7.71 -7.83
C LYS A 232 17.58 -7.97 -9.33
N VAL A 233 18.23 -7.10 -10.09
CA VAL A 233 18.46 -7.32 -11.52
C VAL A 233 19.40 -8.52 -11.69
N MET A 234 19.02 -9.45 -12.55
CA MET A 234 19.82 -10.60 -12.95
C MET A 234 20.37 -10.39 -14.37
N PRO A 235 21.48 -11.06 -14.73
CA PRO A 235 21.99 -11.01 -16.10
C PRO A 235 20.90 -11.45 -17.09
N ALA A 236 20.80 -10.70 -18.20
CA ALA A 236 19.84 -10.99 -19.25
C ALA A 236 20.20 -12.28 -19.99
N ILE A 237 19.16 -12.99 -20.45
CA ILE A 237 19.30 -14.14 -21.34
C ILE A 237 18.81 -13.71 -22.72
N ILE A 238 19.63 -13.96 -23.73
CA ILE A 238 19.30 -13.68 -25.12
C ILE A 238 18.92 -14.99 -25.78
N TYR A 239 17.69 -15.08 -26.28
CA TYR A 239 17.23 -16.20 -27.07
C TYR A 239 17.36 -15.85 -28.55
N GLU A 240 18.13 -16.63 -29.29
CA GLU A 240 18.22 -16.58 -30.75
C GLU A 240 17.20 -17.57 -31.31
N VAL A 241 16.20 -17.08 -32.04
CA VAL A 241 15.16 -17.92 -32.64
C VAL A 241 15.48 -18.11 -34.12
N ASN A 242 15.98 -19.30 -34.46
CA ASN A 242 16.53 -19.58 -35.79
C ASN A 242 15.49 -19.54 -36.91
N ASN A 243 14.25 -20.01 -36.65
CA ASN A 243 13.22 -20.04 -37.70
C ASN A 243 12.60 -18.66 -37.99
N ASP A 244 12.66 -17.76 -37.02
CA ASP A 244 12.00 -16.45 -37.08
C ASP A 244 13.01 -15.30 -37.26
N ASP A 245 14.30 -15.61 -37.44
CA ASP A 245 15.43 -14.67 -37.57
C ASP A 245 15.38 -13.51 -36.55
N CYS A 246 15.03 -13.82 -35.30
CA CYS A 246 14.83 -12.80 -34.28
C CYS A 246 15.58 -13.09 -32.98
N PHE A 247 15.96 -12.00 -32.29
CA PHE A 247 16.55 -12.06 -30.96
C PHE A 247 15.53 -11.60 -29.91
N ILE A 248 15.42 -12.37 -28.83
CA ILE A 248 14.54 -12.05 -27.71
C ILE A 248 15.39 -11.89 -26.46
N GLN A 249 15.42 -10.68 -25.91
CA GLN A 249 16.09 -10.41 -24.63
C GLN A 249 15.10 -10.62 -23.48
N LEU A 250 15.38 -11.60 -22.64
CA LEU A 250 14.67 -11.80 -21.39
C LEU A 250 15.42 -11.07 -20.26
N ASN A 251 14.87 -9.94 -19.84
CA ASN A 251 15.33 -9.27 -18.63
C ASN A 251 14.72 -10.00 -17.43
N ARG A 252 15.61 -10.51 -16.57
CA ARG A 252 15.21 -11.24 -15.38
C ARG A 252 15.42 -10.36 -14.15
N MET A 253 14.42 -10.35 -13.29
CA MET A 253 14.52 -9.77 -11.97
C MET A 253 14.26 -10.87 -10.94
N ARG A 254 14.95 -10.86 -9.80
CA ARG A 254 14.57 -11.68 -8.65
C ARG A 254 13.94 -10.80 -7.60
N CYS A 255 12.80 -11.23 -7.08
CA CYS A 255 12.21 -10.63 -5.89
C CYS A 255 12.95 -11.06 -4.62
N ILE A 256 12.58 -10.47 -3.50
CA ILE A 256 13.18 -10.70 -2.18
C ILE A 256 13.19 -12.18 -1.73
N THR A 257 12.27 -13.02 -2.23
CA THR A 257 12.26 -14.47 -1.97
C THR A 257 13.11 -15.29 -2.93
N ASN A 258 13.89 -14.65 -3.81
CA ASN A 258 14.64 -15.27 -4.92
C ASN A 258 13.77 -15.99 -5.97
N LYS A 259 12.46 -15.70 -6.05
CA LYS A 259 11.67 -16.14 -7.20
C LYS A 259 11.94 -15.21 -8.38
N ASP A 260 12.12 -15.77 -9.58
CA ASP A 260 12.28 -14.98 -10.79
C ASP A 260 10.95 -14.29 -11.13
N CYS A 261 11.04 -13.00 -11.45
CA CYS A 261 9.98 -12.13 -11.94
C CYS A 261 10.40 -11.70 -13.34
N PRO A 262 9.84 -12.29 -14.41
CA PRO A 262 10.27 -12.01 -15.77
C PRO A 262 9.73 -10.68 -16.29
N GLU A 263 10.56 -9.96 -17.05
CA GLU A 263 10.17 -8.80 -17.84
C GLU A 263 10.77 -8.96 -19.24
N ARG A 264 9.92 -9.13 -20.26
CA ARG A 264 10.38 -9.44 -21.63
C ARG A 264 10.49 -8.14 -22.44
N THR A 265 11.62 -7.96 -23.12
CA THR A 265 11.81 -6.91 -24.13
C THR A 265 12.25 -7.54 -25.44
N THR A 266 11.43 -7.43 -26.47
CA THR A 266 11.73 -7.96 -27.80
C THR A 266 12.43 -6.89 -28.64
N THR A 267 13.57 -7.22 -29.25
CA THR A 267 14.32 -6.30 -30.13
C THR A 267 14.94 -7.07 -31.29
N ILE A 268 14.77 -6.58 -32.52
CA ILE A 268 15.19 -7.28 -33.75
C ILE A 268 16.72 -7.19 -33.99
N GLN A 269 17.45 -6.33 -33.26
CA GLN A 269 18.87 -6.07 -33.54
C GLN A 269 19.82 -6.61 -32.46
N ARG A 270 20.80 -7.43 -32.90
CA ARG A 270 21.87 -8.03 -32.10
C ARG A 270 22.83 -7.02 -31.46
N ARG A 271 23.03 -5.85 -32.10
CA ARG A 271 24.09 -4.87 -31.74
C ARG A 271 23.87 -4.13 -30.41
N ALA A 272 22.73 -4.30 -29.75
CA ALA A 272 22.39 -3.62 -28.51
C ALA A 272 22.28 -4.54 -27.28
N LEU A 273 22.67 -5.82 -27.40
CA LEU A 273 22.35 -6.85 -26.41
C LEU A 273 23.59 -7.40 -25.70
N GLU A 274 23.64 -7.24 -24.38
CA GLU A 274 24.60 -7.89 -23.48
C GLU A 274 23.93 -9.05 -22.74
N GLY A 275 24.49 -10.27 -22.78
CA GLY A 275 23.93 -11.41 -22.05
C GLY A 275 24.39 -12.80 -22.52
N ARG A 276 23.90 -13.85 -21.85
CA ARG A 276 24.13 -15.24 -22.21
C ARG A 276 23.21 -15.64 -23.37
N ILE A 277 23.78 -16.15 -24.46
CA ILE A 277 23.04 -16.55 -25.67
C ILE A 277 22.58 -18.01 -25.54
N VAL A 278 21.30 -18.26 -25.81
CA VAL A 278 20.67 -19.58 -25.85
C VAL A 278 19.94 -19.70 -27.19
N GLN A 279 20.20 -20.76 -27.94
CA GLN A 279 19.57 -20.98 -29.24
C GLN A 279 18.29 -21.78 -29.08
N VAL A 280 17.24 -21.36 -29.76
CA VAL A 280 15.91 -22.00 -29.77
C VAL A 280 15.43 -22.09 -31.22
N ARG A 281 14.76 -23.19 -31.58
CA ARG A 281 14.31 -23.40 -32.97
C ARG A 281 13.10 -22.52 -33.30
N SER A 282 12.10 -22.49 -32.43
CA SER A 282 10.83 -21.78 -32.65
C SER A 282 10.44 -20.94 -31.44
N ILE A 283 9.69 -19.86 -31.67
CA ILE A 283 9.12 -19.04 -30.60
C ILE A 283 8.15 -19.82 -29.70
N ARG A 284 7.53 -20.89 -30.21
CA ARG A 284 6.62 -21.76 -29.44
C ARG A 284 7.36 -22.53 -28.35
N ASP A 285 8.56 -23.02 -28.66
CA ASP A 285 9.42 -23.72 -27.70
C ASP A 285 9.83 -22.78 -26.55
N LEU A 286 9.92 -21.47 -26.84
CA LEU A 286 10.24 -20.47 -25.84
C LEU A 286 9.08 -20.22 -24.86
N ASP A 287 7.83 -20.35 -25.32
CA ASP A 287 6.65 -20.17 -24.48
C ASP A 287 6.48 -21.35 -23.49
N ASP A 288 6.97 -22.54 -23.83
CA ASP A 288 7.03 -23.70 -22.93
C ASP A 288 8.15 -23.59 -21.89
N ILE A 289 9.26 -22.92 -22.23
CA ILE A 289 10.43 -22.74 -21.36
C ILE A 289 10.26 -21.55 -20.40
N VAL A 290 9.50 -20.52 -20.79
CA VAL A 290 9.32 -19.28 -20.02
C VAL A 290 7.94 -19.26 -19.35
N PRO A 291 7.85 -19.40 -18.01
CA PRO A 291 6.60 -19.70 -17.30
C PRO A 291 5.60 -18.51 -17.16
N CYS A 292 5.62 -17.49 -18.03
CA CYS A 292 4.76 -16.31 -17.88
C CYS A 292 4.07 -15.88 -19.17
N LYS A 293 2.75 -15.64 -19.08
CA LYS A 293 1.93 -15.06 -20.16
C LYS A 293 2.49 -13.71 -20.60
N ILE A 294 2.63 -13.60 -21.91
CA ILE A 294 3.43 -12.63 -22.64
C ILE A 294 2.69 -11.29 -22.71
N SER A 295 3.38 -10.19 -22.37
CA SER A 295 2.99 -8.85 -22.83
C SER A 295 4.05 -8.38 -23.82
N THR A 296 3.70 -8.36 -25.10
CA THR A 296 4.58 -7.93 -26.20
C THR A 296 4.60 -6.41 -26.25
N ILE A 297 5.66 -5.80 -25.74
CA ILE A 297 5.97 -4.40 -26.07
C ILE A 297 6.98 -4.43 -27.23
N VAL A 298 6.46 -4.41 -28.46
CA VAL A 298 7.29 -4.27 -29.65
C VAL A 298 7.79 -2.82 -29.71
N ARG A 299 9.07 -2.59 -29.38
CA ARG A 299 9.74 -1.33 -29.72
C ARG A 299 9.94 -1.32 -31.25
N LYS A 300 9.03 -0.70 -32.00
CA LYS A 300 9.31 -0.30 -33.39
C LYS A 300 10.33 0.83 -33.34
N THR A 301 11.62 0.52 -33.51
CA THR A 301 12.59 1.52 -33.93
C THR A 301 12.40 1.72 -35.43
N SER A 302 11.80 2.85 -35.80
CA SER A 302 11.76 3.32 -37.18
C SER A 302 13.19 3.54 -37.67
N LEU A 303 13.69 2.59 -38.47
CA LEU A 303 14.87 2.77 -39.30
C LEU A 303 14.55 3.84 -40.35
N ALA A 304 14.89 5.09 -40.05
CA ALA A 304 15.06 6.12 -41.07
C ALA A 304 16.33 5.77 -41.85
N VAL A 305 16.20 4.91 -42.86
CA VAL A 305 17.18 4.77 -43.93
C VAL A 305 16.91 5.93 -44.88
N MET A 306 17.55 7.08 -44.65
CA MET A 306 17.80 8.02 -45.75
C MET A 306 18.86 7.37 -46.64
N SER A 307 18.37 6.64 -47.64
CA SER A 307 19.08 6.44 -48.90
C SER A 307 19.20 7.81 -49.56
N MET A 308 20.40 8.34 -49.67
CA MET A 308 20.74 9.30 -50.70
C MET A 308 21.86 8.69 -51.54
N LYS A 309 21.45 8.25 -52.74
CA LYS A 309 22.26 8.38 -53.95
C LYS A 309 22.64 9.83 -54.16
#